data_AF-A0A2D6YQU5-F1
#
_entry.id   AF-A0A2D6YQU5-F1
#
_cell.length_a   1.000
_cell.length_b   1.000
_cell.length_c   1.000
_cell.angle_alpha   90.00
_cell.angle_beta   90.00
_cell.angle_gamma   90.00
#
_symmetry.space_group_name_H-M   'P 1'
#
loop_
_entity.id
_entity.type
_entity.pdbx_description
1 polymer ?
#
loop_
_entity_poly.entity_id
_entity_poly.type
_entity_poly.pdbx_seq_one_letter_code
_entity_poly.pdbx_strand_id
1 'polypeptide(L)'
;MNPPSPGSNATGPTFDETAPMKSTPRLIGTRTCLGCGQELAGQPIARTTDEDLPFVRCSECGRATPILEYPVMSRWSGTIGAGLLCLQILISVTVLFLTGLLGFIFADEICTDARRDFSNRIEAKWKASEVPGEKSTWEIPRSWWDEVGDETTTAMLADPDAGFGRVSRIEAVGLLVIGVPIGVVWSGILAGVPRRRLWIPPLLLWCIAMPWMWLTGLPQSGTMIPIYVIAREITTIHVTSIVLLILVIGLEIGILSGRSIIHWLGRTLLPPDRARQFTFIWRVDDRR
;
A
#
# COMPACT_ATOMS: atom_id res chain seq x y z
N MET A 1 58.12 80.11 -26.22
CA MET A 1 57.72 79.83 -24.83
C MET A 1 56.80 78.63 -24.86
N ASN A 2 57.24 77.49 -24.34
CA ASN A 2 56.44 76.26 -24.25
C ASN A 2 55.60 76.29 -22.96
N PRO A 3 54.30 75.94 -23.00
CA PRO A 3 53.56 75.58 -21.82
C PRO A 3 53.75 74.08 -21.45
N PRO A 4 53.64 73.72 -20.16
CA PRO A 4 54.01 72.41 -19.62
C PRO A 4 52.91 71.35 -19.83
N SER A 5 53.34 70.08 -19.91
CA SER A 5 52.48 68.88 -19.89
C SER A 5 51.77 68.71 -18.54
N PRO A 6 50.47 68.33 -18.51
CA PRO A 6 49.83 67.84 -17.29
C PRO A 6 49.78 66.31 -17.22
N GLY A 7 50.44 65.80 -16.17
CA GLY A 7 50.12 64.67 -15.30
C GLY A 7 49.25 63.51 -15.80
N SER A 8 49.86 62.33 -15.86
CA SER A 8 49.21 61.03 -15.86
C SER A 8 48.54 60.74 -14.50
N ASN A 9 47.22 60.84 -14.41
CA ASN A 9 46.44 60.18 -13.36
C ASN A 9 45.85 58.89 -13.95
N ALA A 10 46.58 57.79 -13.75
CA ALA A 10 46.11 56.45 -14.00
C ALA A 10 45.16 56.03 -12.87
N THR A 11 43.87 56.30 -13.03
CA THR A 11 42.81 55.56 -12.33
C THR A 11 42.46 54.35 -13.17
N GLY A 12 43.09 53.22 -12.88
CA GLY A 12 42.63 51.92 -13.37
C GLY A 12 41.24 51.63 -12.80
N PRO A 13 40.37 50.91 -13.52
CA PRO A 13 39.11 50.44 -12.95
C PRO A 13 39.42 49.51 -11.78
N THR A 14 39.00 49.92 -10.59
CA THR A 14 38.85 49.08 -9.41
C THR A 14 38.00 47.88 -9.79
N PHE A 15 38.58 46.68 -9.75
CA PHE A 15 37.82 45.44 -9.78
C PHE A 15 36.96 45.40 -8.51
N ASP A 16 35.68 45.69 -8.68
CA ASP A 16 34.66 45.42 -7.68
C ASP A 16 34.72 43.93 -7.32
N GLU A 17 35.12 43.71 -6.08
CA GLU A 17 34.56 42.75 -5.13
C GLU A 17 33.68 41.65 -5.77
N THR A 18 34.22 40.43 -5.78
CA THR A 18 33.52 39.18 -6.07
C THR A 18 32.18 39.13 -5.33
N ALA A 19 31.11 39.51 -6.02
CA ALA A 19 29.75 39.31 -5.57
C ALA A 19 29.58 37.80 -5.28
N PRO A 20 29.02 37.41 -4.12
CA PRO A 20 28.77 36.01 -3.81
C PRO A 20 27.93 35.43 -4.93
N MET A 21 28.43 34.35 -5.54
CA MET A 21 27.80 33.60 -6.64
C MET A 21 26.37 33.26 -6.24
N LYS A 22 25.43 34.14 -6.59
CA LYS A 22 24.04 34.09 -6.17
C LYS A 22 23.47 32.82 -6.80
N SER A 23 23.25 31.79 -5.99
CA SER A 23 22.73 30.51 -6.47
C SER A 23 21.49 30.78 -7.32
N THR A 24 21.52 30.44 -8.60
CA THR A 24 20.42 30.72 -9.51
C THR A 24 19.16 30.05 -8.94
N PRO A 25 18.09 30.81 -8.67
CA PRO A 25 16.88 30.23 -8.10
C PRO A 25 16.39 29.13 -9.04
N ARG A 26 16.07 27.96 -8.47
CA ARG A 26 15.56 26.81 -9.23
C ARG A 26 14.05 26.77 -9.13
N LEU A 27 13.40 26.28 -10.19
CA LEU A 27 11.96 26.11 -10.20
C LEU A 27 11.55 25.03 -9.18
N ILE A 28 10.80 25.41 -8.16
CA ILE A 28 10.20 24.50 -7.18
C ILE A 28 8.75 24.26 -7.58
N GLY A 29 8.39 23.00 -7.83
CA GLY A 29 7.02 22.59 -8.18
C GLY A 29 6.91 21.87 -9.52
N THR A 30 5.76 21.21 -9.73
CA THR A 30 5.46 20.43 -10.93
C THR A 30 4.93 21.35 -12.03
N ARG A 31 5.79 21.77 -12.96
CA ARG A 31 5.37 22.41 -14.23
C ARG A 31 5.84 21.59 -15.39
N THR A 32 5.02 21.47 -16.43
CA THR A 32 5.38 20.82 -17.68
C THR A 32 5.69 21.86 -18.76
N CYS A 33 6.62 21.54 -19.66
CA CYS A 33 6.90 22.34 -20.84
C CYS A 33 5.66 22.34 -21.75
N LEU A 34 5.20 23.52 -22.18
CA LEU A 34 4.04 23.63 -23.09
C LEU A 34 4.28 23.00 -24.48
N GLY A 35 5.54 22.84 -24.87
CA GLY A 35 5.89 22.22 -26.15
C GLY A 35 5.91 20.69 -26.09
N CYS A 36 6.71 20.13 -25.17
CA CYS A 36 6.99 18.68 -25.14
C CYS A 36 6.44 17.96 -23.90
N GLY A 37 5.80 18.66 -22.96
CA GLY A 37 5.24 18.07 -21.75
C GLY A 37 6.28 17.69 -20.67
N GLN A 38 7.57 17.88 -20.91
CA GLN A 38 8.63 17.55 -19.95
C GLN A 38 8.52 18.38 -18.66
N GLU A 39 8.68 17.75 -17.51
CA GLU A 39 8.65 18.46 -16.23
C GLU A 39 9.89 19.35 -16.03
N LEU A 40 9.66 20.61 -15.68
CA LEU A 40 10.64 21.68 -15.54
C LEU A 40 11.14 21.85 -14.10
N ALA A 41 10.69 21.03 -13.16
CA ALA A 41 11.09 21.09 -11.75
C ALA A 41 12.62 20.98 -11.62
N GLY A 42 13.22 21.87 -10.82
CA GLY A 42 14.66 21.90 -10.55
C GLY A 42 15.51 22.61 -11.62
N GLN A 43 14.92 23.05 -12.73
CA GLN A 43 15.63 23.83 -13.75
C GLN A 43 15.93 25.25 -13.26
N PRO A 44 17.04 25.87 -13.69
CA PRO A 44 17.39 27.23 -13.29
C PRO A 44 16.41 28.25 -13.89
N ILE A 45 16.00 29.21 -13.07
CA ILE A 45 15.17 30.32 -13.49
C ILE A 45 16.08 31.38 -14.13
N ALA A 46 15.92 31.58 -15.42
CA ALA A 46 16.54 32.67 -16.15
C ALA A 46 15.57 33.86 -16.22
N ARG A 47 16.10 35.06 -16.48
CA ARG A 47 15.30 36.27 -16.69
C ARG A 47 15.66 36.91 -18.03
N THR A 48 14.67 37.50 -18.70
CA THR A 48 14.92 38.26 -19.93
C THR A 48 15.62 39.58 -19.57
N THR A 49 16.56 40.03 -20.41
CA THR A 49 17.33 41.27 -20.17
C THR A 49 16.48 42.53 -20.18
N ASP A 50 15.40 42.51 -20.95
CA ASP A 50 14.68 43.74 -21.30
C ASP A 50 13.44 43.96 -20.41
N GLU A 51 12.83 42.87 -19.93
CA GLU A 51 11.53 42.90 -19.24
C GLU A 51 11.59 42.22 -17.85
N ASP A 52 12.75 41.70 -17.45
CA ASP A 52 12.98 40.97 -16.18
C ASP A 52 11.99 39.80 -15.96
N LEU A 53 11.41 39.27 -17.04
CA LEU A 53 10.41 38.20 -16.98
C LEU A 53 11.09 36.86 -16.70
N PRO A 54 10.71 36.15 -15.63
CA PRO A 54 11.29 34.85 -15.31
C PRO A 54 10.82 33.78 -16.31
N PHE A 55 11.74 33.01 -16.85
CA PHE A 55 11.47 31.88 -17.72
C PHE A 55 12.38 30.69 -17.38
N VAL A 56 11.94 29.50 -17.78
CA VAL A 56 12.72 28.27 -17.65
C VAL A 56 12.88 27.66 -19.04
N ARG A 57 14.10 27.25 -19.39
CA ARG A 57 14.35 26.49 -20.62
C ARG A 57 14.09 25.02 -20.36
N CYS A 58 13.34 24.38 -21.25
CA CYS A 58 13.18 22.93 -21.23
C CYS A 58 14.53 22.26 -21.56
N SER A 59 14.95 21.29 -20.75
CA SER A 59 16.18 20.52 -20.99
C SER A 59 16.10 19.62 -22.22
N GLU A 60 14.89 19.27 -22.66
CA GLU A 60 14.67 18.37 -23.80
C GLU A 60 14.54 19.16 -25.11
N CYS A 61 13.55 20.07 -25.20
CA CYS A 61 13.27 20.77 -26.46
C CYS A 61 13.88 22.18 -26.54
N GLY A 62 14.59 22.64 -25.49
CA GLY A 62 15.20 23.98 -25.45
C GLY A 62 14.21 25.14 -25.36
N ARG A 63 12.90 24.89 -25.47
CA ARG A 63 11.87 25.93 -25.50
C ARG A 63 11.83 26.69 -24.19
N ALA A 64 11.89 28.02 -24.28
CA ALA A 64 11.66 28.90 -23.14
C ALA A 64 10.18 28.84 -22.76
N THR A 65 9.90 28.46 -21.51
CA THR A 65 8.56 28.43 -20.94
C THR A 65 8.49 29.54 -19.90
N PRO A 66 7.63 30.57 -20.07
CA PRO A 66 7.53 31.66 -19.12
C PRO A 66 7.05 31.14 -17.76
N ILE A 67 7.62 31.65 -16.68
CA ILE A 67 7.13 31.42 -15.33
C ILE A 67 6.01 32.43 -15.08
N LEU A 68 4.89 32.24 -15.75
CA LEU A 68 3.65 32.88 -15.35
C LEU A 68 3.25 32.24 -14.03
N GLU A 69 3.26 32.96 -12.91
CA GLU A 69 2.36 32.62 -11.82
C GLU A 69 0.98 32.57 -12.48
N TYR A 70 0.49 31.35 -12.73
CA TYR A 70 -0.88 31.19 -13.21
C TYR A 70 -1.73 32.05 -12.26
N PRO A 71 -2.67 32.88 -12.76
CA PRO A 71 -3.60 33.53 -11.85
C PRO A 71 -4.12 32.41 -10.98
N VAL A 72 -3.79 32.49 -9.69
CA VAL A 72 -4.07 31.50 -8.63
C VAL A 72 -5.34 30.84 -9.07
N MET A 73 -5.25 29.60 -9.59
CA MET A 73 -6.39 28.96 -10.23
C MET A 73 -7.56 29.22 -9.29
N SER A 74 -8.62 29.87 -9.79
CA SER A 74 -9.60 30.60 -8.96
C SER A 74 -10.10 29.77 -7.78
N ARG A 75 -10.71 30.38 -6.75
CA ARG A 75 -11.30 29.70 -5.56
C ARG A 75 -11.82 28.26 -5.81
N TRP A 76 -12.41 28.01 -6.97
CA TRP A 76 -12.87 26.72 -7.49
C TRP A 76 -11.82 25.61 -7.62
N SER A 77 -10.57 25.90 -7.98
CA SER A 77 -9.53 24.87 -8.15
C SER A 77 -9.11 24.25 -6.83
N GLY A 78 -9.05 25.05 -5.76
CA GLY A 78 -8.83 24.58 -4.40
C GLY A 78 -9.98 23.67 -3.96
N THR A 79 -11.22 24.06 -4.28
CA THR A 79 -12.41 23.24 -3.99
C THR A 79 -12.43 21.94 -4.78
N ILE A 80 -12.11 21.97 -6.08
CA ILE A 80 -12.04 20.76 -6.93
C ILE A 80 -10.89 19.86 -6.47
N GLY A 81 -9.72 20.43 -6.17
CA GLY A 81 -8.57 19.69 -5.66
C GLY A 81 -8.87 19.02 -4.31
N ALA A 82 -9.49 19.76 -3.38
CA ALA A 82 -9.97 19.21 -2.11
C ALA A 82 -11.02 18.11 -2.31
N GLY A 83 -11.95 18.30 -3.26
CA GLY A 83 -12.95 17.30 -3.63
C GLY A 83 -12.33 16.02 -4.18
N LEU A 84 -11.36 16.12 -5.09
CA LEU A 84 -10.61 14.99 -5.63
C LEU A 84 -9.78 14.28 -4.55
N LEU A 85 -9.18 15.03 -3.63
CA LEU A 85 -8.45 14.45 -2.51
C LEU A 85 -9.39 13.71 -1.55
N CYS A 86 -10.56 14.27 -1.24
CA CYS A 86 -11.58 13.61 -0.43
C CYS A 86 -12.10 12.34 -1.10
N LEU A 87 -12.37 12.40 -2.40
CA LEU A 87 -12.77 11.24 -3.21
C LEU A 87 -11.68 10.16 -3.21
N GLN A 88 -10.41 10.53 -3.36
CA GLN A 88 -9.29 9.60 -3.30
C GLN A 88 -9.18 8.93 -1.93
N ILE A 89 -9.37 9.68 -0.83
CA ILE A 89 -9.40 9.11 0.52
C ILE A 89 -10.56 8.12 0.65
N LEU A 90 -11.76 8.49 0.19
CA LEU A 90 -12.94 7.62 0.23
C LEU A 90 -12.74 6.34 -0.57
N ILE A 91 -12.17 6.43 -1.76
CA ILE A 91 -11.81 5.26 -2.59
C ILE A 91 -10.80 4.40 -1.85
N SER A 92 -9.75 5.00 -1.27
CA SER A 92 -8.71 4.26 -0.55
C SER A 92 -9.29 3.53 0.67
N VAL A 93 -10.15 4.17 1.46
CA VAL A 93 -10.82 3.55 2.61
C VAL A 93 -11.76 2.43 2.17
N THR A 94 -12.54 2.64 1.11
CA THR A 94 -13.44 1.63 0.55
C THR A 94 -12.66 0.41 0.07
N VAL A 95 -11.58 0.61 -0.68
CA VAL A 95 -10.71 -0.48 -1.15
C VAL A 95 -10.04 -1.20 0.02
N LEU A 96 -9.66 -0.49 1.09
CA LEU A 96 -9.11 -1.09 2.32
C LEU A 96 -10.11 -2.04 2.97
N PHE A 97 -11.34 -1.57 3.15
CA PHE A 97 -12.40 -2.37 3.75
C PHE A 97 -12.75 -3.58 2.88
N LEU A 98 -12.91 -3.40 1.57
CA LEU A 98 -13.19 -4.49 0.63
C LEU A 98 -12.07 -5.53 0.60
N THR A 99 -10.80 -5.08 0.63
CA THR A 99 -9.65 -5.98 0.68
C THR A 99 -9.66 -6.82 1.96
N GLY A 100 -10.00 -6.21 3.10
CA GLY A 100 -10.10 -6.92 4.38
C GLY A 100 -11.25 -7.93 4.41
N LEU A 101 -12.42 -7.54 3.93
CA LEU A 101 -13.58 -8.41 3.81
C LEU A 101 -13.28 -9.61 2.90
N LEU A 102 -12.74 -9.36 1.70
CA LEU A 102 -12.39 -10.42 0.76
C LEU A 102 -11.30 -11.34 1.33
N GLY A 103 -10.27 -10.76 1.96
CA GLY A 103 -9.22 -11.53 2.61
C GLY A 103 -9.75 -12.46 3.70
N PHE A 104 -10.69 -11.98 4.52
CA PHE A 104 -11.37 -12.80 5.52
C PHE A 104 -12.21 -13.92 4.88
N ILE A 105 -13.00 -13.61 3.85
CA ILE A 105 -13.83 -14.62 3.15
C ILE A 105 -12.96 -15.72 2.55
N PHE A 106 -11.88 -15.37 1.84
CA PHE A 106 -10.97 -16.36 1.27
C PHE A 106 -10.28 -17.19 2.36
N ALA A 107 -9.88 -16.55 3.47
CA ALA A 107 -9.26 -17.26 4.57
C ALA A 107 -10.23 -18.22 5.27
N ASP A 108 -11.49 -17.82 5.45
CA ASP A 108 -12.54 -18.68 6.02
C ASP A 108 -12.82 -19.88 5.12
N GLU A 109 -12.92 -19.66 3.81
CA GLU A 109 -13.20 -20.72 2.83
C GLU A 109 -12.09 -21.77 2.76
N ILE A 110 -10.82 -21.33 2.77
CA ILE A 110 -9.67 -22.24 2.82
C ILE A 110 -9.66 -23.06 4.12
N CYS A 111 -10.18 -22.49 5.21
CA CYS A 111 -10.29 -23.21 6.48
C CYS A 111 -11.50 -24.17 6.53
N THR A 112 -12.41 -24.16 5.56
CA THR A 112 -13.63 -24.99 5.56
C THR A 112 -13.31 -26.47 5.59
N ASP A 113 -12.32 -26.92 4.81
CA ASP A 113 -11.94 -28.34 4.77
C ASP A 113 -11.29 -28.79 6.08
N ALA A 114 -10.38 -27.98 6.65
CA ALA A 114 -9.77 -28.25 7.95
C ALA A 114 -10.83 -28.26 9.08
N ARG A 115 -11.81 -27.36 9.01
CA ARG A 115 -12.96 -27.29 9.93
C ARG A 115 -13.84 -28.53 9.83
N ARG A 116 -14.10 -29.00 8.61
CA ARG A 116 -14.88 -30.22 8.37
C ARG A 116 -14.17 -31.46 8.89
N ASP A 117 -12.86 -31.59 8.65
CA ASP A 117 -12.05 -32.68 9.18
C ASP A 117 -12.07 -32.70 10.71
N PHE A 118 -11.90 -31.53 11.34
CA PHE A 118 -11.95 -31.43 12.79
C PHE A 118 -13.32 -31.77 13.37
N SER A 119 -14.39 -31.26 12.76
CA SER A 119 -15.76 -31.57 13.15
C SER A 119 -16.01 -33.09 13.15
N ASN A 120 -15.55 -33.79 12.10
CA ASN A 120 -15.70 -35.24 12.01
C ASN A 120 -14.92 -35.98 13.13
N ARG A 121 -13.75 -35.48 13.53
CA ARG A 121 -12.94 -36.05 14.61
C ARG A 121 -13.57 -35.82 15.98
N ILE A 122 -14.11 -34.63 16.22
CA ILE A 122 -14.88 -34.33 17.44
C ILE A 122 -16.10 -35.24 17.51
N GLU A 123 -16.84 -35.39 16.40
CA GLU A 123 -18.00 -36.28 16.33
C GLU A 123 -17.62 -37.74 16.61
N ALA A 124 -16.51 -38.22 16.04
CA ALA A 124 -16.02 -39.58 16.29
C ALA A 124 -15.65 -39.79 17.77
N LYS A 125 -14.94 -38.83 18.39
CA LYS A 125 -14.58 -38.87 19.82
C LYS A 125 -15.81 -38.79 20.73
N TRP A 126 -16.80 -37.97 20.36
CA TRP A 126 -18.07 -37.87 21.06
C TRP A 126 -18.87 -39.18 20.98
N LYS A 127 -18.98 -39.78 19.81
CA LYS A 127 -19.63 -41.09 19.64
C LYS A 127 -18.98 -42.17 20.48
N ALA A 128 -17.65 -42.16 20.60
CA ALA A 128 -16.88 -43.12 21.38
C ALA A 128 -16.87 -42.86 22.91
N SER A 129 -17.35 -41.71 23.39
CA SER A 129 -17.32 -41.37 24.83
C SER A 129 -18.20 -42.31 25.68
N GLU A 130 -17.96 -42.41 26.98
CA GLU A 130 -18.82 -43.21 27.88
C GLU A 130 -19.99 -42.41 28.49
N VAL A 131 -20.22 -41.18 28.00
CA VAL A 131 -21.25 -40.29 28.54
C VAL A 131 -22.64 -40.93 28.34
N PRO A 132 -23.41 -41.17 29.43
CA PRO A 132 -24.72 -41.80 29.34
C PRO A 132 -25.75 -40.84 28.72
N GLY A 133 -26.61 -41.38 27.85
CA GLY A 133 -27.69 -40.64 27.19
C GLY A 133 -27.72 -40.81 25.67
N GLU A 134 -28.76 -40.28 25.03
CA GLU A 134 -28.83 -40.21 23.57
C GLU A 134 -27.82 -39.17 23.08
N LYS A 135 -26.90 -39.60 22.21
CA LYS A 135 -25.85 -38.74 21.68
C LYS A 135 -26.32 -38.07 20.40
N SER A 136 -26.44 -36.76 20.44
CA SER A 136 -26.63 -35.96 19.22
C SER A 136 -25.37 -36.03 18.35
N THR A 137 -25.57 -36.14 17.03
CA THR A 137 -24.48 -36.03 16.04
C THR A 137 -24.11 -34.58 15.73
N TRP A 138 -24.92 -33.62 16.17
CA TRP A 138 -24.77 -32.21 15.79
C TRP A 138 -24.37 -31.33 16.96
N GLU A 139 -24.70 -31.72 18.18
CA GLU A 139 -24.51 -30.93 19.40
C GLU A 139 -23.85 -31.75 20.49
N ILE A 140 -22.97 -31.11 21.25
CA ILE A 140 -22.30 -31.72 22.41
C ILE A 140 -22.46 -30.84 23.65
N PRO A 141 -22.52 -31.44 24.85
CA PRO A 141 -22.50 -30.67 26.09
C PRO A 141 -21.21 -29.88 26.20
N ARG A 142 -21.30 -28.59 26.53
CA ARG A 142 -20.13 -27.73 26.69
C ARG A 142 -19.15 -28.29 27.72
N SER A 143 -19.66 -28.78 28.85
CA SER A 143 -18.84 -29.34 29.92
C SER A 143 -17.97 -30.51 29.45
N TRP A 144 -18.48 -31.35 28.56
CA TRP A 144 -17.69 -32.45 27.98
C TRP A 144 -16.58 -31.91 27.08
N TRP A 145 -16.88 -30.87 26.29
CA TRP A 145 -15.86 -30.21 25.47
C TRP A 145 -14.79 -29.53 26.33
N ASP A 146 -15.18 -28.87 27.42
CA ASP A 146 -14.22 -28.20 28.31
C ASP A 146 -13.27 -29.21 28.99
N GLU A 147 -13.69 -30.46 29.22
CA GLU A 147 -12.85 -31.53 29.77
C GLU A 147 -11.90 -32.16 28.75
N VAL A 148 -12.37 -32.36 27.51
CA VAL A 148 -11.68 -33.19 26.49
C VAL A 148 -11.08 -32.36 25.35
N GLY A 149 -11.45 -31.09 25.26
CA GLY A 149 -11.18 -30.20 24.13
C GLY A 149 -9.71 -29.88 23.96
N ASP A 150 -8.99 -29.61 25.04
CA ASP A 150 -7.55 -29.28 24.99
C ASP A 150 -6.71 -30.45 24.46
N GLU A 151 -6.97 -31.66 24.94
CA GLU A 151 -6.32 -32.88 24.45
C GLU A 151 -6.65 -33.13 22.97
N THR A 152 -7.91 -32.94 22.58
CA THR A 152 -8.34 -33.16 21.20
C THR A 152 -7.73 -32.14 20.24
N THR A 153 -7.63 -30.88 20.67
CA THR A 153 -7.04 -29.78 19.91
C THR A 153 -5.54 -29.96 19.76
N THR A 154 -4.84 -30.33 20.84
CA THR A 154 -3.39 -30.59 20.82
C THR A 154 -3.04 -31.81 19.98
N ALA A 155 -3.82 -32.90 20.05
CA ALA A 155 -3.63 -34.06 19.19
C ALA A 155 -3.81 -33.71 17.70
N MET A 156 -4.77 -32.85 17.37
CA MET A 156 -4.95 -32.36 16.00
C MET A 156 -3.81 -31.45 15.53
N LEU A 157 -3.30 -30.59 16.40
CA LEU A 157 -2.12 -29.74 16.09
C LEU A 157 -0.86 -30.57 15.86
N ALA A 158 -0.75 -31.74 16.50
CA ALA A 158 0.39 -32.63 16.39
C ALA A 158 0.35 -33.57 15.18
N ASP A 159 -0.83 -33.82 14.60
CA ASP A 159 -1.02 -34.72 13.46
C ASP A 159 -0.82 -33.94 12.13
N PRO A 160 0.27 -34.17 11.39
CA PRO A 160 0.59 -33.43 10.17
C PRO A 160 -0.33 -33.76 8.99
N ASP A 161 -1.02 -34.90 9.03
CA ASP A 161 -1.96 -35.31 7.98
C ASP A 161 -3.42 -34.98 8.37
N ALA A 162 -3.67 -34.62 9.62
CA ALA A 162 -4.94 -34.06 10.07
C ALA A 162 -4.98 -32.54 9.96
N GLY A 163 -6.21 -32.02 9.90
CA GLY A 163 -6.47 -30.66 10.31
C GLY A 163 -5.60 -29.60 9.63
N PHE A 164 -4.71 -28.98 10.40
CA PHE A 164 -3.93 -27.80 10.00
C PHE A 164 -2.80 -28.09 9.01
N GLY A 165 -2.25 -29.30 9.02
CA GLY A 165 -1.25 -29.73 8.02
C GLY A 165 -1.86 -30.00 6.64
N ARG A 166 -3.19 -30.16 6.59
CA ARG A 166 -3.96 -30.38 5.36
C ARG A 166 -4.34 -29.10 4.62
N VAL A 167 -4.21 -27.92 5.24
CA VAL A 167 -4.25 -26.65 4.50
C VAL A 167 -3.15 -26.74 3.45
N SER A 168 -3.57 -26.98 2.21
CA SER A 168 -2.64 -27.51 1.24
C SER A 168 -1.60 -26.44 0.96
N ARG A 169 -0.33 -26.83 0.80
CA ARG A 169 0.72 -25.88 0.36
C ARG A 169 0.29 -25.12 -0.91
N ILE A 170 -0.58 -25.75 -1.71
CA ILE A 170 -1.21 -25.19 -2.91
C ILE A 170 -2.15 -24.04 -2.56
N GLU A 171 -3.02 -24.16 -1.55
CA GLU A 171 -3.89 -23.06 -1.08
C GLU A 171 -3.09 -21.89 -0.51
N ALA A 172 -2.06 -22.18 0.30
CA ALA A 172 -1.17 -21.16 0.85
C ALA A 172 -0.43 -20.41 -0.27
N VAL A 173 0.07 -21.12 -1.28
CA VAL A 173 0.67 -20.51 -2.48
C VAL A 173 -0.38 -19.74 -3.28
N GLY A 174 -1.60 -20.26 -3.41
CA GLY A 174 -2.72 -19.59 -4.07
C GLY A 174 -3.03 -18.23 -3.43
N LEU A 175 -2.98 -18.13 -2.10
CA LEU A 175 -3.16 -16.86 -1.39
C LEU A 175 -2.04 -15.87 -1.65
N LEU A 176 -0.79 -16.32 -1.74
CA LEU A 176 0.30 -15.44 -2.17
C LEU A 176 0.08 -14.95 -3.60
N VAL A 177 -0.33 -15.85 -4.51
CA VAL A 177 -0.63 -15.53 -5.91
C VAL A 177 -1.77 -14.53 -6.04
N ILE A 178 -2.78 -14.56 -5.14
CA ILE A 178 -3.88 -13.59 -5.11
C ILE A 178 -3.48 -12.28 -4.41
N GLY A 179 -2.75 -12.38 -3.31
CA GLY A 179 -2.32 -11.22 -2.50
C GLY A 179 -1.37 -10.30 -3.26
N VAL A 180 -0.47 -10.84 -4.08
CA VAL A 180 0.50 -10.05 -4.85
C VAL A 180 -0.19 -9.08 -5.82
N PRO A 181 -1.08 -9.49 -6.75
CA PRO A 181 -1.84 -8.58 -7.62
C PRO A 181 -2.60 -7.50 -6.85
N ILE A 182 -3.24 -7.85 -5.74
CA ILE A 182 -3.96 -6.88 -4.89
C ILE A 182 -2.97 -5.86 -4.33
N GLY A 183 -1.80 -6.30 -3.87
CA GLY A 183 -0.72 -5.42 -3.42
C GLY A 183 -0.19 -4.51 -4.54
N VAL A 184 -0.11 -4.99 -5.78
CA VAL A 184 0.27 -4.16 -6.94
C VAL A 184 -0.74 -3.04 -7.14
N VAL A 185 -2.04 -3.33 -7.06
CA VAL A 185 -3.10 -2.32 -7.14
C VAL A 185 -2.95 -1.26 -6.04
N TRP A 186 -2.68 -1.70 -4.80
CA TRP A 186 -2.39 -0.80 -3.67
C TRP A 186 -1.19 0.11 -3.91
N SER A 187 -0.13 -0.42 -4.53
CA SER A 187 1.05 0.34 -4.90
C SER A 187 0.72 1.50 -5.85
N GLY A 188 -0.23 1.28 -6.77
CA GLY A 188 -0.74 2.29 -7.70
C GLY A 188 -1.64 3.33 -7.03
N ILE A 189 -2.58 2.90 -6.18
CA ILE A 189 -3.45 3.80 -5.40
C ILE A 189 -2.61 4.72 -4.51
N LEU A 190 -1.49 4.22 -3.98
CA LEU A 190 -0.57 4.92 -3.10
C LEU A 190 0.66 5.49 -3.84
N ALA A 191 0.52 5.75 -5.13
CA ALA A 191 1.51 6.39 -6.01
C ALA A 191 2.25 7.58 -5.35
N GLY A 192 1.54 8.43 -4.58
CA GLY A 192 2.12 9.62 -3.95
C GLY A 192 2.76 9.43 -2.55
N VAL A 193 2.75 8.21 -2.01
CA VAL A 193 3.24 7.93 -0.65
C VAL A 193 4.69 7.44 -0.70
N PRO A 194 5.61 7.89 0.17
CA PRO A 194 6.99 7.39 0.14
C PRO A 194 7.04 5.90 0.49
N ARG A 195 7.91 5.13 -0.18
CA ARG A 195 8.04 3.67 0.00
C ARG A 195 8.12 3.23 1.46
N ARG A 196 8.80 4.01 2.32
CA ARG A 196 8.92 3.78 3.77
C ARG A 196 7.60 3.77 4.56
N ARG A 197 6.48 4.21 3.97
CA ARG A 197 5.15 4.24 4.60
C ARG A 197 4.16 3.27 3.96
N LEU A 198 4.58 2.51 2.94
CA LEU A 198 3.70 1.59 2.22
C LEU A 198 3.33 0.32 3.00
N TRP A 199 4.00 0.04 4.11
CA TRP A 199 3.68 -1.05 5.05
C TRP A 199 2.53 -0.70 6.02
N ILE A 200 2.09 0.57 6.05
CA ILE A 200 1.00 1.01 6.94
C ILE A 200 -0.36 0.41 6.55
N PRO A 201 -0.81 0.45 5.27
CA PRO A 201 -2.09 -0.14 4.88
C PRO A 201 -2.22 -1.64 5.19
N PRO A 202 -1.24 -2.51 4.87
CA PRO A 202 -1.33 -3.95 5.20
C PRO A 202 -1.37 -4.19 6.70
N LEU A 203 -0.60 -3.43 7.48
CA LEU A 203 -0.64 -3.48 8.94
C LEU A 203 -2.03 -3.07 9.46
N LEU A 204 -2.60 -1.97 8.96
CA LEU A 204 -3.95 -1.54 9.34
C LEU A 204 -4.99 -2.60 9.00
N LEU A 205 -4.87 -3.22 7.83
CA LEU A 205 -5.70 -4.33 7.38
C LEU A 205 -5.65 -5.50 8.36
N TRP A 206 -4.43 -5.88 8.78
CA TRP A 206 -4.22 -6.93 9.77
C TRP A 206 -4.80 -6.55 11.13
N CYS A 207 -4.58 -5.31 11.59
CA CYS A 207 -5.14 -4.78 12.83
C CYS A 207 -6.68 -4.68 12.83
N ILE A 208 -7.33 -4.58 11.67
CA ILE A 208 -8.80 -4.60 11.54
C ILE A 208 -9.32 -6.04 11.45
N ALA A 209 -8.63 -6.91 10.71
CA ALA A 209 -9.01 -8.30 10.53
C ALA A 209 -8.91 -9.10 11.83
N MET A 210 -7.85 -8.89 12.63
CA MET A 210 -7.61 -9.65 13.86
C MET A 210 -8.73 -9.50 14.92
N PRO A 211 -9.20 -8.28 15.28
CA PRO A 211 -10.34 -8.12 16.16
C PRO A 211 -11.63 -8.72 15.60
N TRP A 212 -11.85 -8.62 14.29
CA TRP A 212 -13.02 -9.22 13.64
C TRP A 212 -13.00 -10.74 13.77
N MET A 213 -11.84 -11.36 13.52
CA MET A 213 -11.66 -12.79 13.74
C MET A 213 -11.92 -13.19 15.19
N TRP A 214 -11.36 -12.43 16.14
CA TRP A 214 -11.54 -12.69 17.56
C TRP A 214 -13.03 -12.61 17.94
N LEU A 215 -13.75 -11.62 17.41
CA LEU A 215 -15.20 -11.47 17.59
C LEU A 215 -15.97 -12.68 17.03
N THR A 216 -15.57 -13.20 15.86
CA THR A 216 -16.21 -14.39 15.27
C THR A 216 -15.85 -15.71 15.94
N GLY A 217 -14.77 -15.73 16.73
CA GLY A 217 -14.32 -16.89 17.51
C GLY A 217 -14.70 -16.82 18.99
N LEU A 218 -15.52 -15.85 19.39
CA LEU A 218 -15.97 -15.76 20.78
C LEU A 218 -16.82 -16.98 21.14
N PRO A 219 -16.59 -17.57 22.33
CA PRO A 219 -17.33 -18.73 22.79
C PRO A 219 -18.82 -18.42 22.85
N GLN A 220 -19.64 -19.18 22.11
CA GLN A 220 -21.09 -19.04 22.20
C GLN A 220 -21.59 -19.53 23.57
N SER A 221 -22.42 -18.74 24.27
CA SER A 221 -23.01 -19.17 25.55
C SER A 221 -24.11 -20.22 25.31
N GLY A 222 -24.06 -21.33 26.04
CA GLY A 222 -25.01 -22.43 25.92
C GLY A 222 -24.56 -23.68 26.66
N THR A 223 -25.50 -24.51 27.10
CA THR A 223 -25.22 -25.83 27.68
C THR A 223 -24.91 -26.87 26.59
N MET A 224 -25.56 -26.74 25.45
CA MET A 224 -25.32 -27.53 24.23
C MET A 224 -24.71 -26.62 23.17
N ILE A 225 -23.66 -27.09 22.51
CA ILE A 225 -22.97 -26.33 21.47
C ILE A 225 -22.88 -27.20 20.22
N PRO A 226 -23.18 -26.65 19.02
CA PRO A 226 -22.99 -27.39 17.79
C PRO A 226 -21.51 -27.72 17.55
N ILE A 227 -21.22 -28.95 17.11
CA ILE A 227 -19.85 -29.43 16.88
C ILE A 227 -19.10 -28.53 15.88
N TYR A 228 -19.80 -28.07 14.84
CA TYR A 228 -19.22 -27.18 13.82
C TYR A 228 -18.82 -25.81 14.39
N VAL A 229 -19.49 -25.32 15.44
CA VAL A 229 -19.18 -24.03 16.09
C VAL A 229 -17.87 -24.17 16.85
N ILE A 230 -17.72 -25.24 17.63
CA ILE A 230 -16.47 -25.55 18.35
C ILE A 230 -15.31 -25.69 17.35
N ALA A 231 -15.54 -26.44 16.26
CA ALA A 231 -14.54 -26.60 15.23
C ALA A 231 -14.17 -25.25 14.59
N ARG A 232 -15.15 -24.37 14.35
CA ARG A 232 -14.94 -23.02 13.84
C ARG A 232 -14.15 -22.15 14.82
N GLU A 233 -14.49 -22.12 16.10
CA GLU A 233 -13.81 -21.29 17.12
C GLU A 233 -12.30 -21.59 17.12
N ILE A 234 -11.95 -22.87 17.18
CA ILE A 234 -10.55 -23.32 17.25
C ILE A 234 -9.81 -23.11 15.92
N THR A 235 -10.43 -23.49 14.80
CA THR A 235 -9.82 -23.30 13.47
C THR A 235 -9.64 -21.82 13.13
N THR A 236 -10.56 -20.95 13.54
CA THR A 236 -10.47 -19.51 13.30
C THR A 236 -9.27 -18.92 14.04
N ILE A 237 -9.05 -19.30 15.30
CA ILE A 237 -7.94 -18.77 16.10
C ILE A 237 -6.58 -19.23 15.55
N HIS A 238 -6.44 -20.51 15.22
CA HIS A 238 -5.14 -21.10 14.90
C HIS A 238 -4.79 -21.08 13.40
N VAL A 239 -5.78 -21.20 12.50
CA VAL A 239 -5.52 -21.34 11.04
C VAL A 239 -5.76 -20.06 10.32
N THR A 240 -6.94 -19.48 10.52
CA THR A 240 -7.35 -18.31 9.77
C THR A 240 -6.38 -17.16 10.02
N SER A 241 -5.73 -17.11 11.19
CA SER A 241 -4.72 -16.10 11.54
C SER A 241 -3.43 -16.30 10.74
N ILE A 242 -2.96 -17.54 10.60
CA ILE A 242 -1.80 -17.91 9.76
C ILE A 242 -2.12 -17.65 8.28
N VAL A 243 -3.30 -18.04 7.83
CA VAL A 243 -3.77 -17.86 6.45
C VAL A 243 -3.88 -16.38 6.09
N LEU A 244 -4.41 -15.54 6.99
CA LEU A 244 -4.42 -14.09 6.82
C LEU A 244 -3.01 -13.50 6.86
N LEU A 245 -2.11 -14.01 7.70
CA LEU A 245 -0.72 -13.57 7.72
C LEU A 245 -0.05 -13.85 6.37
N ILE A 246 -0.27 -15.03 5.77
CA ILE A 246 0.23 -15.37 4.42
C ILE A 246 -0.32 -14.40 3.37
N LEU A 247 -1.61 -14.09 3.42
CA LEU A 247 -2.22 -13.11 2.52
C LEU A 247 -1.60 -11.71 2.69
N VAL A 248 -1.38 -11.27 3.93
CA VAL A 248 -0.72 -9.98 4.23
C VAL A 248 0.71 -9.96 3.72
N ILE A 249 1.46 -11.05 3.87
CA ILE A 249 2.81 -11.19 3.29
C ILE A 249 2.76 -11.07 1.76
N GLY A 250 1.81 -11.75 1.10
CA GLY A 250 1.61 -11.65 -0.35
C GLY A 250 1.29 -10.22 -0.78
N LEU A 251 0.45 -9.54 -0.01
CA LEU A 251 0.06 -8.15 -0.26
C LEU A 251 1.24 -7.18 -0.07
N GLU A 252 2.08 -7.37 0.94
CA GLU A 252 3.33 -6.62 1.14
C GLU A 252 4.31 -6.83 -0.01
N ILE A 253 4.52 -8.07 -0.46
CA ILE A 253 5.34 -8.39 -1.64
C ILE A 253 4.77 -7.66 -2.87
N GLY A 254 3.46 -7.70 -3.06
CA GLY A 254 2.76 -7.00 -4.13
C GLY A 254 2.95 -5.49 -4.09
N ILE A 255 2.84 -4.87 -2.92
CA ILE A 255 3.03 -3.43 -2.74
C ILE A 255 4.46 -3.01 -3.07
N LEU A 256 5.44 -3.77 -2.57
CA LEU A 256 6.87 -3.48 -2.76
C LEU A 256 7.32 -3.67 -4.21
N SER A 257 6.79 -4.68 -4.89
CA SER A 257 7.05 -4.98 -6.30
C SER A 257 6.20 -4.15 -7.27
N GLY A 258 5.04 -3.67 -6.80
CA GLY A 258 4.01 -3.05 -7.63
C GLY A 258 4.47 -1.81 -8.36
N ARG A 259 5.30 -0.97 -7.74
CA ARG A 259 5.87 0.21 -8.41
C ARG A 259 6.70 -0.15 -9.63
N SER A 260 7.58 -1.14 -9.48
CA SER A 260 8.42 -1.63 -10.56
C SER A 260 7.56 -2.26 -11.67
N ILE A 261 6.53 -3.02 -11.30
CA ILE A 261 5.60 -3.66 -12.25
C ILE A 261 4.79 -2.61 -13.01
N ILE A 262 4.19 -1.63 -12.33
CA ILE A 262 3.39 -0.56 -12.95
C ILE A 262 4.28 0.29 -13.86
N HIS A 263 5.50 0.61 -13.42
CA HIS A 263 6.44 1.36 -14.24
C HIS A 263 6.90 0.59 -15.49
N TRP A 264 7.16 -0.71 -15.35
CA TRP A 264 7.45 -1.59 -16.49
C TRP A 264 6.25 -1.67 -17.45
N LEU A 265 5.04 -1.92 -16.94
CA LEU A 265 3.81 -1.94 -17.73
C LEU A 265 3.57 -0.61 -18.43
N GLY A 266 3.77 0.52 -17.75
CA GLY A 266 3.62 1.85 -18.33
C GLY A 266 4.58 2.09 -19.50
N ARG A 267 5.82 1.60 -19.41
CA ARG A 267 6.79 1.68 -20.52
C ARG A 267 6.45 0.75 -21.69
N THR A 268 5.87 -0.41 -21.41
CA THR A 268 5.52 -1.39 -22.44
C THR A 268 4.21 -1.03 -23.17
N LEU A 269 3.23 -0.48 -22.44
CA LEU A 269 1.89 -0.22 -22.96
C LEU A 269 1.72 1.20 -23.52
N LEU A 270 2.47 2.19 -23.03
CA LEU A 270 2.35 3.58 -23.48
C LEU A 270 3.49 3.95 -24.43
N PRO A 271 3.23 4.75 -25.48
CA PRO A 271 4.28 5.32 -26.30
C PRO A 271 5.22 6.20 -25.43
N PRO A 272 6.51 6.27 -25.78
CA PRO A 272 7.56 6.88 -24.94
C PRO A 272 7.26 8.33 -24.54
N ASP A 273 6.60 9.09 -25.40
CA ASP A 273 6.22 10.49 -25.13
C ASP A 273 5.20 10.62 -24.01
N ARG A 274 4.28 9.65 -23.87
CA ARG A 274 3.26 9.63 -22.81
C ARG A 274 3.78 9.01 -21.51
N ALA A 275 4.70 8.05 -21.60
CA ALA A 275 5.29 7.43 -20.41
C ALA A 275 6.01 8.47 -19.51
N ARG A 276 6.61 9.51 -20.11
CA ARG A 276 7.24 10.61 -19.37
C ARG A 276 6.24 11.38 -18.48
N GLN A 277 4.97 11.49 -18.87
CA GLN A 277 3.95 12.19 -18.08
C GLN A 277 3.60 11.49 -16.78
N PHE A 278 3.92 10.20 -16.63
CA PHE A 278 3.67 9.44 -15.40
C PHE A 278 4.92 9.35 -14.50
N THR A 279 6.06 9.91 -14.93
CA THR A 279 7.30 9.84 -14.14
C THR A 279 7.21 10.60 -12.82
N PHE A 280 6.37 11.63 -12.70
CA PHE A 280 6.18 12.39 -11.47
C PHE A 280 5.66 11.54 -10.31
N ILE A 281 4.86 10.50 -10.60
CA ILE A 281 4.31 9.57 -9.60
C ILE A 281 5.45 8.91 -8.81
N TRP A 282 6.55 8.60 -9.47
CA TRP A 282 7.65 7.83 -8.90
C TRP A 282 8.72 8.69 -8.21
N ARG A 283 8.70 10.03 -8.41
CA ARG A 283 9.69 10.94 -7.80
C ARG A 283 9.62 11.02 -6.28
N VAL A 284 8.52 10.54 -5.68
CA VAL A 284 8.39 10.49 -4.21
C VAL A 284 9.44 9.55 -3.60
N ASP A 285 9.92 8.56 -4.36
CA ASP A 285 10.94 7.62 -3.89
C ASP A 285 12.37 8.13 -4.01
N ASP A 286 12.62 9.09 -4.90
CA ASP A 286 13.96 9.64 -5.16
C ASP A 286 14.38 10.77 -4.20
N ARG A 287 13.47 11.25 -3.35
CA ARG A 287 13.80 12.23 -2.29
C ARG A 287 14.50 11.53 -1.13
N ARG A 288 15.78 11.22 -1.32
CA ARG A 288 16.74 10.97 -0.23
C ARG A 288 17.43 12.27 0.16
#